data_AF-B9M6U0-F1
#
_entry.id   AF-B9M6U0-F1
#
_cell.length_a   1.000
_cell.length_b   1.000
_cell.length_c   1.000
_cell.angle_alpha   90.00
_cell.angle_beta   90.00
_cell.angle_gamma   90.00
#
_symmetry.space_group_name_H-M   'P 1'
#
loop_
_entity.id
_entity.type
_entity.pdbx_description
1 polymer ?
#
loop_
_entity_poly.entity_id
_entity_poly.type
_entity_poly.pdbx_seq_one_letter_code
_entity_poly.pdbx_strand_id
1 'polypeptide(L)'
;MKVNRAILSGFILWVSILSGCGFGGFTDNPNNDAASANQSKTDTDTKITGVVAKGLFKDGTVRVYALNTDGTETLLRTSKINAFGNYSSRISAFKTSTTGSYNGIYLIKATGSYLDESTGSVLTIDEGNPLRAVIANPSGIFTASVTPLTELAARKVLALQQGGKSLASTDVTAANALISEMFKVDIIGTKPVEPDQTPAGIKADTGQGQRDYTLALAAISQMAKADAGALAGTLNALSGDIADGAMSVESAGAFQSALTAFLGSDKNATGITSINNTNLANAGGTTKTIKIATSAKEGANALIRGITVTLVLPPGVTLRANFVTSKEKKEPLSAVVTLPSTMSANTQFQSAYSPPASGARGMVTISLGNAYGFAAGEFLMIKCDVAPGAVPVTSDFTIYRNPDNPEDPKNFQAVDGNGALFPPEVLSAEIMPE
;
A
#
# COMPACT_ATOMS: atom_id res chain seq x y z
N MET A 1 56.23 24.60 -4.66
CA MET A 1 55.89 23.16 -4.58
C MET A 1 54.37 23.07 -4.61
N LYS A 2 53.78 22.85 -5.79
CA LYS A 2 52.31 22.81 -5.99
C LYS A 2 51.87 21.34 -6.01
N VAL A 3 50.99 20.95 -5.11
CA VAL A 3 50.42 19.61 -5.06
C VAL A 3 49.06 19.65 -5.75
N ASN A 4 49.01 19.16 -6.99
CA ASN A 4 47.76 18.86 -7.69
C ASN A 4 47.21 17.53 -7.16
N ARG A 5 46.02 17.55 -6.56
CA ARG A 5 45.25 16.34 -6.28
C ARG A 5 44.14 16.22 -7.33
N ALA A 6 44.33 15.29 -8.26
CA ALA A 6 43.27 14.80 -9.13
C ALA A 6 42.38 13.85 -8.32
N ILE A 7 41.08 14.17 -8.19
CA ILE A 7 40.07 13.28 -7.63
C ILE A 7 39.44 12.54 -8.81
N LEU A 8 39.77 11.25 -8.91
CA LEU A 8 39.23 10.31 -9.87
C LEU A 8 37.92 9.74 -9.27
N SER A 9 36.77 10.26 -9.68
CA SER A 9 35.47 9.73 -9.29
C SER A 9 35.10 8.53 -10.16
N GLY A 10 35.16 7.33 -9.58
CA GLY A 10 34.73 6.09 -10.21
C GLY A 10 33.21 6.02 -10.36
N PHE A 11 32.75 5.84 -11.59
CA PHE A 11 31.35 5.70 -11.97
C PHE A 11 30.93 4.24 -11.79
N ILE A 12 30.21 3.91 -10.72
CA ILE A 12 29.60 2.59 -10.53
C ILE A 12 28.20 2.62 -11.15
N LEU A 13 28.09 2.03 -12.33
CA LEU A 13 26.83 1.78 -13.04
C LEU A 13 26.02 0.74 -12.25
N TRP A 14 25.03 1.20 -11.48
CA TRP A 14 24.05 0.30 -10.87
C TRP A 14 23.07 -0.16 -11.95
N VAL A 15 23.25 -1.39 -12.42
CA VAL A 15 22.23 -2.11 -13.18
C VAL A 15 21.14 -2.50 -12.18
N SER A 16 20.01 -1.80 -12.24
CA SER A 16 18.81 -2.14 -11.47
C SER A 16 18.26 -3.47 -11.98
N ILE A 17 18.67 -4.56 -11.35
CA ILE A 17 18.05 -5.86 -11.57
C ILE A 17 16.63 -5.74 -11.01
N LEU A 18 15.65 -5.89 -11.88
CA LEU A 18 14.25 -6.05 -11.52
C LEU A 18 14.14 -7.36 -10.72
N SER A 19 14.36 -7.29 -9.40
CA SER A 19 14.15 -8.40 -8.49
C SER A 19 12.66 -8.63 -8.39
N GLY A 20 12.13 -9.46 -9.29
CA GLY A 20 10.86 -10.13 -9.06
C GLY A 20 11.00 -10.89 -7.74
N CYS A 21 10.10 -10.62 -6.80
CA CYS A 21 9.99 -11.39 -5.56
C CYS A 21 9.90 -12.86 -5.93
N GLY A 22 10.99 -13.60 -5.71
CA GLY A 22 11.05 -15.04 -5.90
C GLY A 22 10.08 -15.67 -4.92
N PHE A 23 8.89 -15.98 -5.40
CA PHE A 23 7.85 -16.66 -4.66
C PHE A 23 8.41 -18.03 -4.25
N GLY A 24 8.81 -18.16 -2.99
CA GLY A 24 9.21 -19.44 -2.40
C GLY A 24 8.11 -20.46 -2.69
N GLY A 25 8.47 -21.48 -3.47
CA GLY A 25 7.51 -22.43 -3.99
C GLY A 25 6.69 -23.05 -2.87
N PHE A 26 5.38 -22.79 -2.87
CA PHE A 26 4.43 -23.68 -2.24
C PHE A 26 4.56 -25.02 -2.97
N THR A 27 5.36 -25.93 -2.40
CA THR A 27 5.28 -27.34 -2.76
C THR A 27 3.89 -27.79 -2.36
N ASP A 28 2.98 -27.89 -3.34
CA ASP A 28 1.70 -28.56 -3.21
C ASP A 28 2.04 -29.94 -2.61
N ASN A 29 1.83 -30.15 -1.31
CA ASN A 29 1.97 -31.48 -0.72
C ASN A 29 0.83 -32.31 -1.30
N PRO A 30 1.09 -33.24 -2.24
CA PRO A 30 0.02 -33.96 -2.94
C PRO A 30 -0.78 -34.87 -2.00
N ASN A 31 -0.36 -35.03 -0.74
CA ASN A 31 -0.97 -35.94 0.22
C ASN A 31 -2.04 -35.32 1.13
N ASN A 32 -2.31 -34.01 1.06
CA ASN A 32 -3.44 -33.42 1.82
C ASN A 32 -4.77 -33.37 1.05
N ASP A 33 -4.78 -33.75 -0.22
CA ASP A 33 -6.01 -34.01 -1.01
C ASP A 33 -6.36 -35.51 -0.99
N ALA A 34 -6.37 -36.12 0.20
CA ALA A 34 -6.86 -37.48 0.40
C ALA A 34 -8.41 -37.55 0.31
N ALA A 35 -8.99 -37.12 -0.81
CA ALA A 35 -10.34 -37.46 -1.27
C ALA A 35 -10.64 -36.85 -2.66
N SER A 36 -10.12 -37.47 -3.73
CA SER A 36 -10.84 -37.74 -5.00
C SER A 36 -9.83 -37.99 -6.11
N ALA A 37 -9.56 -39.26 -6.41
CA ALA A 37 -8.65 -39.71 -7.47
C ALA A 37 -9.14 -39.43 -8.92
N ASN A 38 -10.10 -38.52 -9.10
CA ASN A 38 -10.72 -38.20 -10.39
C ASN A 38 -10.63 -36.73 -10.81
N GLN A 39 -9.90 -35.87 -10.08
CA GLN A 39 -9.65 -34.50 -10.57
C GLN A 39 -8.42 -34.48 -11.49
N SER A 40 -8.67 -34.62 -12.79
CA SER A 40 -7.68 -34.33 -13.83
C SER A 40 -7.18 -32.90 -13.67
N LYS A 41 -5.91 -32.74 -13.29
CA LYS A 41 -5.20 -31.46 -13.22
C LYS A 41 -5.01 -30.94 -14.64
N THR A 42 -5.98 -30.21 -15.16
CA THR A 42 -5.86 -29.55 -16.46
C THR A 42 -5.30 -28.14 -16.28
N ASP A 43 -4.50 -27.64 -17.23
CA ASP A 43 -3.94 -26.27 -17.25
C ASP A 43 -5.00 -25.15 -17.27
N THR A 44 -6.29 -25.50 -17.25
CA THR A 44 -7.42 -24.55 -17.27
C THR A 44 -8.05 -24.31 -15.90
N ASP A 45 -7.54 -24.93 -14.83
CA ASP A 45 -8.08 -24.75 -13.48
C ASP A 45 -7.62 -23.43 -12.87
N THR A 46 -8.57 -22.67 -12.30
CA THR A 46 -8.22 -21.51 -11.47
C THR A 46 -7.65 -21.99 -10.15
N LYS A 47 -6.43 -21.57 -9.82
CA LYS A 47 -5.80 -21.82 -8.51
C LYS A 47 -5.89 -20.56 -7.67
N ILE A 48 -6.54 -20.68 -6.52
CA ILE A 48 -6.59 -19.65 -5.49
C ILE A 48 -5.65 -20.06 -4.37
N THR A 49 -4.77 -19.14 -3.99
CA THR A 49 -3.94 -19.27 -2.79
C THR A 49 -4.16 -18.05 -1.91
N GLY A 50 -3.83 -18.14 -0.63
CA GLY A 50 -4.07 -17.02 0.26
C GLY A 50 -3.69 -17.29 1.69
N VAL A 51 -3.84 -16.25 2.50
CA VAL A 51 -3.69 -16.30 3.95
C VAL A 51 -4.96 -15.74 4.59
N VAL A 52 -5.43 -16.38 5.65
CA VAL A 52 -6.43 -15.83 6.55
C VAL A 52 -5.69 -15.20 7.72
N ALA A 53 -5.83 -13.89 7.91
CA ALA A 53 -5.01 -13.14 8.86
C ALA A 53 -5.84 -12.18 9.72
N LYS A 54 -5.82 -12.45 11.02
CA LYS A 54 -6.30 -11.61 12.13
C LYS A 54 -5.63 -12.10 13.44
N GLY A 55 -4.44 -12.66 13.28
CA GLY A 55 -3.81 -13.60 14.18
C GLY A 55 -3.28 -14.82 13.44
N LEU A 56 -2.50 -15.63 14.15
CA LEU A 56 -2.16 -16.97 13.67
C LEU A 56 -3.40 -17.85 13.71
N PHE A 57 -4.01 -18.12 12.56
CA PHE A 57 -5.06 -19.12 12.42
C PHE A 57 -4.46 -20.51 12.58
N LYS A 58 -4.94 -21.26 13.58
CA LYS A 58 -4.46 -22.63 13.86
C LYS A 58 -5.29 -23.67 13.13
N ASP A 59 -6.61 -23.47 13.13
CA ASP A 59 -7.60 -24.37 12.53
C ASP A 59 -8.77 -23.56 11.99
N GLY A 60 -9.23 -23.90 10.79
CA GLY A 60 -10.37 -23.23 10.18
C GLY A 60 -10.71 -23.72 8.78
N THR A 61 -11.69 -23.07 8.18
CA THR A 61 -12.16 -23.38 6.83
C THR A 61 -12.25 -22.13 5.99
N VAL A 62 -11.89 -22.28 4.71
CA VAL A 62 -12.14 -21.30 3.66
C VAL A 62 -13.17 -21.88 2.70
N ARG A 63 -14.24 -21.12 2.45
CA ARG A 63 -15.27 -21.45 1.47
C ARG A 63 -15.24 -20.40 0.37
N VAL A 64 -15.11 -20.84 -0.87
CA VAL A 64 -15.08 -19.99 -2.05
C VAL A 64 -16.41 -20.10 -2.78
N TYR A 65 -17.00 -18.96 -3.09
CA TYR A 65 -18.29 -18.82 -3.76
C TYR A 65 -18.14 -18.00 -5.04
N ALA A 66 -18.94 -18.33 -6.05
CA ALA A 66 -19.31 -17.39 -7.10
C ALA A 66 -20.38 -16.45 -6.52
N LEU A 67 -20.12 -15.14 -6.56
CA LEU A 67 -21.07 -14.11 -6.16
C LEU A 67 -21.76 -13.60 -7.42
N ASN A 68 -23.04 -13.92 -7.55
CA ASN A 68 -23.84 -13.53 -8.71
C ASN A 68 -24.20 -12.04 -8.64
N THR A 69 -24.64 -11.48 -9.77
CA THR A 69 -24.99 -10.06 -9.87
C THR A 69 -26.16 -9.65 -8.98
N ASP A 70 -27.02 -10.59 -8.60
CA ASP A 70 -28.15 -10.40 -7.67
C ASP A 70 -27.76 -10.56 -6.18
N GLY A 71 -26.49 -10.86 -5.91
CA GLY A 71 -25.96 -11.14 -4.57
C GLY A 71 -26.14 -12.58 -4.09
N THR A 72 -26.74 -13.45 -4.89
CA THR A 72 -26.80 -14.88 -4.54
C THR A 72 -25.41 -15.52 -4.61
N GLU A 73 -25.18 -16.50 -3.74
CA GLU A 73 -23.89 -17.17 -3.60
C GLU A 73 -23.98 -18.62 -4.08
N THR A 74 -23.07 -19.04 -4.96
CA THR A 74 -22.93 -20.44 -5.37
C THR A 74 -21.61 -20.99 -4.84
N LEU A 75 -21.65 -21.95 -3.91
CA LEU A 75 -20.45 -22.57 -3.35
C LEU A 75 -19.66 -23.30 -4.45
N LEU A 76 -18.39 -22.95 -4.60
CA LEU A 76 -17.47 -23.54 -5.58
C LEU A 76 -16.54 -24.57 -4.92
N ARG A 77 -16.00 -24.23 -3.74
CA ARG A 77 -15.01 -25.08 -3.05
C ARG A 77 -14.96 -24.79 -1.56
N THR A 78 -14.64 -25.82 -0.78
CA THR A 78 -14.21 -25.70 0.61
C THR A 78 -12.78 -26.22 0.74
N SER A 79 -11.93 -25.50 1.47
CA SER A 79 -10.55 -25.87 1.80
C SER A 79 -10.26 -25.67 3.29
N LYS A 80 -9.30 -26.42 3.81
CA LYS A 80 -8.78 -26.24 5.18
C LYS A 80 -7.72 -25.14 5.20
N ILE A 81 -7.68 -24.42 6.31
CA ILE A 81 -6.59 -23.49 6.65
C ILE A 81 -5.51 -24.31 7.35
N ASN A 82 -4.24 -24.11 6.99
CA ASN A 82 -3.13 -24.77 7.68
C ASN A 82 -2.72 -23.99 8.96
N ALA A 83 -1.76 -24.54 9.71
CA ALA A 83 -1.30 -23.96 10.97
C ALA A 83 -0.68 -22.55 10.87
N PHE A 84 -0.43 -22.04 9.66
CA PHE A 84 0.12 -20.70 9.38
C PHE A 84 -0.92 -19.75 8.79
N GLY A 85 -2.21 -20.12 8.83
CA GLY A 85 -3.27 -19.34 8.20
C GLY A 85 -3.35 -19.45 6.68
N ASN A 86 -2.47 -20.23 6.04
CA ASN A 86 -2.45 -20.36 4.59
C ASN A 86 -3.50 -21.37 4.09
N TYR A 87 -4.05 -21.10 2.90
CA TYR A 87 -4.95 -22.01 2.20
C TYR A 87 -4.63 -22.06 0.70
N SER A 88 -5.05 -23.15 0.06
CA SER A 88 -4.98 -23.35 -1.39
C SER A 88 -6.22 -24.10 -1.85
N SER A 89 -6.77 -23.68 -2.98
CA SER A 89 -7.97 -24.27 -3.58
C SER A 89 -7.82 -24.25 -5.11
N ARG A 90 -8.20 -25.35 -5.75
CA ARG A 90 -8.37 -25.41 -7.21
C ARG A 90 -9.86 -25.48 -7.54
N ILE A 91 -10.29 -24.70 -8.52
CA ILE A 91 -11.67 -24.61 -8.95
C ILE A 91 -11.74 -25.09 -10.40
N SER A 92 -12.21 -26.33 -10.57
CA SER A 92 -12.31 -27.02 -11.86
C SER A 92 -13.75 -27.18 -12.35
N ALA A 93 -14.73 -27.09 -11.44
CA ALA A 93 -16.12 -27.48 -11.70
C ALA A 93 -17.05 -26.36 -12.19
N PHE A 94 -16.58 -25.11 -12.22
CA PHE A 94 -17.40 -23.96 -12.62
C PHE A 94 -16.83 -23.35 -13.90
N LYS A 95 -17.10 -24.02 -15.03
CA LYS A 95 -16.76 -23.50 -16.36
C LYS A 95 -18.01 -22.87 -16.94
N THR A 96 -17.99 -21.56 -17.17
CA THR A 96 -19.11 -20.84 -17.82
C THR A 96 -19.03 -20.92 -19.34
N SER A 97 -17.93 -21.44 -19.89
CA SER A 97 -17.80 -21.75 -21.32
C SER A 97 -17.14 -23.12 -21.52
N THR A 98 -17.34 -23.68 -22.71
CA THR A 98 -16.76 -24.95 -23.17
C THR A 98 -15.22 -24.98 -23.12
N THR A 99 -14.56 -23.86 -22.82
CA THR A 99 -13.09 -23.70 -22.82
C THR A 99 -12.52 -22.91 -21.63
N GLY A 100 -13.32 -22.36 -20.70
CA GLY A 100 -12.85 -21.31 -19.78
C GLY A 100 -13.11 -21.52 -18.28
N SER A 101 -12.21 -20.99 -17.45
CA SER A 101 -12.36 -20.85 -15.99
C SER A 101 -13.44 -19.81 -15.64
N TYR A 102 -14.06 -19.90 -14.45
CA TYR A 102 -15.04 -18.90 -14.00
C TYR A 102 -14.41 -17.50 -13.95
N ASN A 103 -14.97 -16.59 -14.76
CA ASN A 103 -14.56 -15.19 -14.87
C ASN A 103 -15.68 -14.27 -14.35
N GLY A 104 -15.91 -14.31 -13.05
CA GLY A 104 -16.89 -13.49 -12.36
C GLY A 104 -16.37 -13.04 -11.00
N ILE A 105 -17.28 -12.63 -10.11
CA ILE A 105 -16.92 -12.17 -8.78
C ILE A 105 -16.77 -13.38 -7.84
N TYR A 106 -15.63 -13.48 -7.18
CA TYR A 106 -15.39 -14.48 -6.15
C TYR A 106 -15.61 -13.88 -4.77
N LEU A 107 -16.40 -14.55 -3.94
CA LEU A 107 -16.53 -14.26 -2.51
C LEU A 107 -15.87 -15.39 -1.72
N ILE A 108 -14.91 -15.05 -0.88
CA ILE A 108 -14.14 -16.01 -0.09
C ILE A 108 -14.47 -15.77 1.37
N LYS A 109 -15.00 -16.78 2.06
CA LYS A 109 -15.37 -16.73 3.48
C LYS A 109 -14.42 -17.57 4.30
N ALA A 110 -13.90 -17.03 5.39
CA ALA A 110 -13.06 -17.75 6.34
C ALA A 110 -13.69 -17.77 7.73
N THR A 111 -13.58 -18.93 8.38
CA THR A 111 -14.04 -19.19 9.76
C THR A 111 -13.00 -20.05 10.48
N GLY A 112 -12.94 -19.99 11.81
CA GLY A 112 -12.00 -20.78 12.59
C GLY A 112 -11.47 -20.04 13.81
N SER A 113 -10.49 -20.64 14.47
CA SER A 113 -9.86 -20.08 15.66
C SER A 113 -8.50 -19.47 15.34
N TYR A 114 -8.21 -18.33 15.97
CA TYR A 114 -7.00 -17.56 15.76
C TYR A 114 -6.43 -17.05 17.08
N LEU A 115 -5.11 -16.87 17.13
CA LEU A 115 -4.42 -16.20 18.23
C LEU A 115 -4.37 -14.70 17.96
N ASP A 116 -5.14 -13.91 18.71
CA ASP A 116 -5.20 -12.45 18.54
C ASP A 116 -3.88 -11.77 18.95
N GLU A 117 -3.33 -10.93 18.09
CA GLU A 117 -1.99 -10.34 18.28
C GLU A 117 -1.93 -9.32 19.43
N SER A 118 -3.06 -8.68 19.77
CA SER A 118 -3.10 -7.62 20.78
C SER A 118 -3.40 -8.12 22.19
N THR A 119 -4.09 -9.25 22.30
CA THR A 119 -4.47 -9.87 23.59
C THR A 119 -3.67 -11.12 23.91
N GLY A 120 -3.16 -11.83 22.89
CA GLY A 120 -2.56 -13.16 23.05
C GLY A 120 -3.57 -14.26 23.37
N SER A 121 -4.87 -13.97 23.27
CA SER A 121 -5.94 -14.94 23.53
C SER A 121 -6.37 -15.64 22.24
N VAL A 122 -6.84 -16.89 22.38
CA VAL A 122 -7.49 -17.60 21.27
C VAL A 122 -8.92 -17.11 21.15
N LEU A 123 -9.27 -16.57 19.98
CA LEU A 123 -10.60 -16.12 19.62
C LEU A 123 -11.12 -16.92 18.42
N THR A 124 -12.42 -16.82 18.15
CA THR A 124 -13.09 -17.55 17.06
C THR A 124 -13.80 -16.60 16.13
N ILE A 125 -13.65 -16.83 14.83
CA ILE A 125 -14.49 -16.29 13.76
C ILE A 125 -15.55 -17.34 13.45
N ASP A 126 -16.80 -17.07 13.85
CA ASP A 126 -17.93 -17.98 13.67
C ASP A 126 -18.53 -17.91 12.26
N GLU A 127 -19.42 -18.86 11.93
CA GLU A 127 -20.08 -18.93 10.63
C GLU A 127 -21.14 -17.84 10.41
N GLY A 128 -21.66 -17.22 11.48
CA GLY A 128 -22.60 -16.09 11.38
C GLY A 128 -21.90 -14.78 11.01
N ASN A 129 -20.61 -14.64 11.36
CA ASN A 129 -19.79 -13.46 11.12
C ASN A 129 -18.42 -13.84 10.51
N PRO A 130 -18.38 -14.51 9.34
CA PRO A 130 -17.13 -14.90 8.72
C PRO A 130 -16.34 -13.68 8.26
N LEU A 131 -15.01 -13.80 8.23
CA LEU A 131 -14.19 -12.84 7.49
C LEU A 131 -14.35 -13.10 6.00
N ARG A 132 -14.51 -12.05 5.20
CA ARG A 132 -14.68 -12.15 3.75
C ARG A 132 -13.56 -11.47 2.98
N ALA A 133 -13.35 -11.93 1.76
CA ALA A 133 -12.65 -11.20 0.71
C ALA A 133 -13.46 -11.31 -0.58
N VAL A 134 -13.44 -10.24 -1.38
CA VAL A 134 -14.16 -10.18 -2.65
C VAL A 134 -13.20 -9.79 -3.78
N ILE A 135 -13.13 -10.61 -4.82
CA ILE A 135 -12.19 -10.44 -5.94
C ILE A 135 -12.97 -10.46 -7.25
N ALA A 136 -12.74 -9.45 -8.09
CA ALA A 136 -13.39 -9.34 -9.39
C ALA A 136 -12.57 -10.01 -10.49
N ASN A 137 -13.21 -10.90 -11.25
CA ASN A 137 -12.72 -11.45 -12.52
C ASN A 137 -11.27 -11.97 -12.48
N PRO A 138 -10.83 -12.68 -11.43
CA PRO A 138 -9.49 -13.22 -11.41
C PRO A 138 -9.36 -14.35 -12.42
N SER A 139 -8.16 -14.54 -12.98
CA SER A 139 -7.85 -15.61 -13.92
C SER A 139 -6.56 -16.34 -13.55
N GLY A 140 -6.44 -17.60 -13.98
CA GLY A 140 -5.25 -18.42 -13.76
C GLY A 140 -4.93 -18.68 -12.29
N ILE A 141 -3.72 -18.32 -11.87
CA ILE A 141 -3.27 -18.41 -10.48
C ILE A 141 -3.36 -17.02 -9.86
N PHE A 142 -4.13 -16.89 -8.78
CA PHE A 142 -4.19 -15.63 -8.04
C PHE A 142 -4.11 -15.85 -6.53
N THR A 143 -3.81 -14.76 -5.84
CA THR A 143 -3.78 -14.69 -4.39
C THR A 143 -4.97 -13.90 -3.88
N ALA A 144 -5.58 -14.34 -2.79
CA ALA A 144 -6.53 -13.53 -2.03
C ALA A 144 -6.25 -13.70 -0.53
N SER A 145 -5.94 -12.61 0.16
CA SER A 145 -5.87 -12.64 1.63
C SER A 145 -7.29 -12.45 2.18
N VAL A 146 -7.67 -13.18 3.22
CA VAL A 146 -8.93 -13.00 3.93
C VAL A 146 -8.64 -12.36 5.28
N THR A 147 -8.89 -11.06 5.39
CA THR A 147 -8.49 -10.23 6.51
C THR A 147 -9.62 -9.28 6.93
N PRO A 148 -9.53 -8.64 8.10
CA PRO A 148 -10.42 -7.54 8.48
C PRO A 148 -10.57 -6.44 7.43
N LEU A 149 -9.51 -6.11 6.68
CA LEU A 149 -9.59 -5.07 5.65
C LEU A 149 -10.33 -5.55 4.41
N THR A 150 -10.07 -6.77 3.93
CA THR A 150 -10.84 -7.34 2.81
C THR A 150 -12.30 -7.57 3.19
N GLU A 151 -12.59 -7.78 4.48
CA GLU A 151 -13.93 -7.88 5.03
C GLU A 151 -14.67 -6.54 4.97
N LEU A 152 -14.01 -5.41 5.27
CA LEU A 152 -14.59 -4.07 5.06
C LEU A 152 -14.95 -3.83 3.58
N ALA A 153 -14.08 -4.24 2.65
CA ALA A 153 -14.36 -4.14 1.22
C ALA A 153 -15.57 -5.01 0.82
N ALA A 154 -15.63 -6.25 1.33
CA ALA A 154 -16.76 -7.15 1.09
C ALA A 154 -18.08 -6.58 1.65
N ARG A 155 -18.07 -6.01 2.85
CA ARG A 155 -19.25 -5.33 3.42
C ARG A 155 -19.74 -4.19 2.53
N LYS A 156 -18.82 -3.35 2.02
CA LYS A 156 -19.18 -2.26 1.12
C LYS A 156 -19.83 -2.77 -0.17
N VAL A 157 -19.28 -3.83 -0.77
CA VAL A 157 -19.87 -4.45 -1.97
C VAL A 157 -21.26 -5.00 -1.68
N LEU A 158 -21.42 -5.77 -0.59
CA LEU A 158 -22.70 -6.39 -0.24
C LEU A 158 -23.78 -5.38 0.17
N ALA A 159 -23.39 -4.22 0.72
CA ALA A 159 -24.32 -3.14 1.03
C ALA A 159 -24.98 -2.54 -0.24
N LEU A 160 -24.27 -2.51 -1.37
CA LEU A 160 -24.86 -2.06 -2.65
C LEU A 160 -26.02 -2.96 -3.08
N GLN A 161 -25.90 -4.26 -2.85
CA GLN A 161 -26.95 -5.24 -3.18
C GLN A 161 -28.18 -5.07 -2.30
N GLN A 162 -28.02 -4.73 -1.02
CA GLN A 162 -29.14 -4.41 -0.13
C GLN A 162 -29.93 -3.17 -0.60
N GLY A 163 -29.28 -2.26 -1.34
CA GLY A 163 -29.92 -1.13 -2.02
C GLY A 163 -30.59 -1.49 -3.36
N GLY A 164 -30.64 -2.77 -3.74
CA GLY A 164 -31.23 -3.25 -4.99
C GLY A 164 -30.34 -3.08 -6.22
N LYS A 165 -29.07 -2.67 -6.06
CA LYS A 165 -28.12 -2.52 -7.16
C LYS A 165 -27.56 -3.89 -7.56
N SER A 166 -27.59 -4.20 -8.86
CA SER A 166 -26.86 -5.35 -9.41
C SER A 166 -25.35 -5.16 -9.24
N LEU A 167 -24.68 -6.16 -8.69
CA LEU A 167 -23.24 -6.13 -8.44
C LEU A 167 -22.45 -6.21 -9.76
N ALA A 168 -21.55 -5.27 -9.98
CA ALA A 168 -20.60 -5.30 -11.09
C ALA A 168 -19.16 -5.50 -10.60
N SER A 169 -18.31 -6.06 -11.46
CA SER A 169 -16.87 -6.22 -11.18
C SER A 169 -16.18 -4.88 -10.86
N THR A 170 -16.66 -3.78 -11.44
CA THR A 170 -16.17 -2.42 -11.14
C THR A 170 -16.48 -1.97 -9.72
N ASP A 171 -17.59 -2.42 -9.12
CA ASP A 171 -17.94 -2.11 -7.73
C ASP A 171 -16.97 -2.78 -6.76
N VAL A 172 -16.59 -4.03 -7.05
CA VAL A 172 -15.60 -4.78 -6.27
C VAL A 172 -14.22 -4.12 -6.36
N THR A 173 -13.78 -3.76 -7.57
CA THR A 173 -12.52 -3.05 -7.77
C THR A 173 -12.51 -1.71 -7.03
N ALA A 174 -13.61 -0.94 -7.12
CA ALA A 174 -13.74 0.34 -6.43
C ALA A 174 -13.73 0.18 -4.90
N ALA A 175 -14.43 -0.80 -4.35
CA ALA A 175 -14.45 -1.06 -2.91
C ALA A 175 -13.06 -1.47 -2.39
N ASN A 176 -12.37 -2.37 -3.09
CA ASN A 176 -11.01 -2.78 -2.74
C ASN A 176 -10.01 -1.62 -2.83
N ALA A 177 -10.12 -0.79 -3.88
CA ALA A 177 -9.30 0.40 -4.04
C ALA A 177 -9.56 1.41 -2.92
N LEU A 178 -10.82 1.65 -2.56
CA LEU A 178 -11.19 2.57 -1.48
C LEU A 178 -10.58 2.13 -0.14
N ILE A 179 -10.75 0.86 0.24
CA ILE A 179 -10.19 0.35 1.50
C ILE A 179 -8.66 0.39 1.46
N SER A 180 -8.05 0.03 0.32
CA SER A 180 -6.60 0.11 0.18
C SER A 180 -6.08 1.54 0.35
N GLU A 181 -6.83 2.50 -0.19
CA GLU A 181 -6.50 3.91 -0.14
C GLU A 181 -6.73 4.49 1.27
N MET A 182 -7.81 4.11 1.95
CA MET A 182 -8.07 4.54 3.33
C MET A 182 -7.00 4.05 4.29
N PHE A 183 -6.61 2.78 4.19
CA PHE A 183 -5.63 2.19 5.11
C PHE A 183 -4.18 2.27 4.61
N LYS A 184 -3.95 2.90 3.44
CA LYS A 184 -2.63 3.09 2.82
C LYS A 184 -1.87 1.77 2.58
N VAL A 185 -2.60 0.68 2.35
CA VAL A 185 -2.07 -0.68 2.13
C VAL A 185 -2.77 -1.34 0.95
N ASP A 186 -2.05 -2.08 0.12
CA ASP A 186 -2.68 -2.84 -0.98
C ASP A 186 -3.26 -4.15 -0.43
N ILE A 187 -4.58 -4.20 -0.24
CA ILE A 187 -5.24 -5.37 0.38
C ILE A 187 -5.38 -6.57 -0.57
N ILE A 188 -5.09 -6.38 -1.86
CA ILE A 188 -5.27 -7.39 -2.92
C ILE A 188 -3.93 -7.98 -3.36
N GLY A 189 -2.97 -7.12 -3.72
CA GLY A 189 -1.66 -7.54 -4.22
C GLY A 189 -0.63 -7.80 -3.14
N THR A 190 -0.86 -7.34 -1.90
CA THR A 190 0.07 -7.57 -0.78
C THR A 190 -0.48 -8.60 0.19
N LYS A 191 0.39 -9.48 0.69
CA LYS A 191 0.08 -10.37 1.82
C LYS A 191 0.59 -9.75 3.11
N PRO A 192 -0.16 -9.85 4.23
CA PRO A 192 0.43 -9.55 5.53
C PRO A 192 1.62 -10.48 5.78
N VAL A 193 2.53 -10.05 6.65
CA VAL A 193 3.64 -10.87 7.13
C VAL A 193 3.08 -12.15 7.75
N GLU A 194 3.58 -13.29 7.28
CA GLU A 194 3.22 -14.57 7.85
C GLU A 194 3.66 -14.62 9.32
N PRO A 195 2.84 -15.14 10.24
CA PRO A 195 3.25 -15.33 11.62
C PRO A 195 4.20 -16.54 11.71
N ASP A 196 5.44 -16.38 11.25
CA ASP A 196 6.52 -17.34 11.48
C ASP A 196 6.90 -17.29 12.96
N GLN A 197 6.62 -18.39 13.67
CA GLN A 197 6.83 -18.60 15.09
C GLN A 197 8.31 -18.83 15.46
N THR A 198 9.26 -18.13 14.83
CA THR A 198 10.66 -18.17 15.27
C THR A 198 11.07 -16.87 15.98
N PRO A 199 11.81 -16.94 17.10
CA PRO A 199 12.36 -15.76 17.79
C PRO A 199 13.29 -14.89 16.93
N ALA A 200 13.62 -15.32 15.71
CA ALA A 200 14.53 -14.67 14.79
C ALA A 200 13.94 -13.40 14.12
N GLY A 201 12.67 -13.09 14.36
CA GLY A 201 12.02 -11.89 13.87
C GLY A 201 11.56 -11.99 12.41
N ILE A 202 10.94 -10.91 11.91
CA ILE A 202 10.48 -10.81 10.52
C ILE A 202 11.65 -11.06 9.56
N LYS A 203 11.43 -11.92 8.54
CA LYS A 203 12.42 -12.21 7.51
C LYS A 203 12.98 -10.93 6.88
N ALA A 204 14.29 -10.86 6.68
CA ALA A 204 14.99 -9.66 6.23
C ALA A 204 14.48 -9.11 4.87
N ASP A 205 13.89 -9.98 4.04
CA ASP A 205 13.31 -9.67 2.73
C ASP A 205 11.84 -9.19 2.79
N THR A 206 11.25 -9.11 3.97
CA THR A 206 9.86 -8.65 4.13
C THR A 206 9.76 -7.17 3.78
N GLY A 207 9.08 -6.88 2.68
CA GLY A 207 8.89 -5.53 2.14
C GLY A 207 8.02 -4.65 3.03
N GLN A 208 8.14 -3.33 2.84
CA GLN A 208 7.40 -2.33 3.62
C GLN A 208 5.88 -2.55 3.58
N GLY A 209 5.31 -2.82 2.40
CA GLY A 209 3.87 -3.01 2.25
C GLY A 209 3.33 -4.19 3.07
N GLN A 210 4.10 -5.27 3.23
CA GLN A 210 3.69 -6.40 4.04
C GLN A 210 3.68 -6.03 5.53
N ARG A 211 4.70 -5.28 5.99
CA ARG A 211 4.78 -4.78 7.37
C ARG A 211 3.64 -3.82 7.67
N ASP A 212 3.37 -2.87 6.78
CA ASP A 212 2.25 -1.93 6.92
C ASP A 212 0.91 -2.66 6.95
N TYR A 213 0.71 -3.67 6.10
CA TYR A 213 -0.50 -4.48 6.14
C TYR A 213 -0.64 -5.19 7.49
N THR A 214 0.41 -5.86 7.98
CA THR A 214 0.38 -6.49 9.31
C THR A 214 0.11 -5.49 10.43
N LEU A 215 0.74 -4.31 10.40
CA LEU A 215 0.49 -3.25 11.38
C LEU A 215 -0.95 -2.75 11.33
N ALA A 216 -1.55 -2.62 10.15
CA ALA A 216 -2.95 -2.22 10.02
C ALA A 216 -3.90 -3.28 10.61
N LEU A 217 -3.61 -4.57 10.41
CA LEU A 217 -4.38 -5.65 11.01
C LEU A 217 -4.23 -5.68 12.54
N ALA A 218 -3.02 -5.44 13.04
CA ALA A 218 -2.75 -5.35 14.47
C ALA A 218 -3.43 -4.13 15.11
N ALA A 219 -3.48 -2.99 14.42
CA ALA A 219 -4.23 -1.82 14.88
C ALA A 219 -5.73 -2.12 15.01
N ILE A 220 -6.33 -2.84 14.04
CA ILE A 220 -7.74 -3.29 14.14
C ILE A 220 -7.93 -4.28 15.30
N SER A 221 -6.98 -5.19 15.52
CA SER A 221 -6.98 -6.08 16.70
C SER A 221 -6.94 -5.26 18.01
N GLN A 222 -6.13 -4.22 18.07
CA GLN A 222 -6.00 -3.35 19.24
C GLN A 222 -7.25 -2.47 19.44
N MET A 223 -7.94 -2.06 18.37
CA MET A 223 -9.27 -1.44 18.46
C MET A 223 -10.30 -2.42 19.02
N ALA A 224 -10.34 -3.66 18.51
CA ALA A 224 -11.26 -4.69 18.98
C ALA A 224 -11.05 -5.04 20.46
N LYS A 225 -9.80 -5.00 20.94
CA LYS A 225 -9.48 -5.15 22.37
C LYS A 225 -10.16 -4.09 23.25
N ALA A 226 -10.30 -2.85 22.77
CA ALA A 226 -11.00 -1.79 23.49
C ALA A 226 -12.51 -2.03 23.57
N ASP A 227 -13.07 -2.79 22.61
CA ASP A 227 -14.48 -3.21 22.55
C ASP A 227 -14.67 -4.64 23.09
N ALA A 228 -14.07 -4.94 24.25
CA ALA A 228 -14.12 -6.24 24.92
C ALA A 228 -13.70 -7.46 24.05
N GLY A 229 -12.91 -7.23 22.99
CA GLY A 229 -12.45 -8.25 22.05
C GLY A 229 -13.40 -8.51 20.86
N ALA A 230 -14.48 -7.75 20.71
CA ALA A 230 -15.49 -7.96 19.69
C ALA A 230 -15.08 -7.39 18.32
N LEU A 231 -14.35 -8.18 17.53
CA LEU A 231 -13.96 -7.79 16.17
C LEU A 231 -15.15 -7.37 15.30
N ALA A 232 -16.27 -8.09 15.40
CA ALA A 232 -17.47 -7.78 14.63
C ALA A 232 -18.01 -6.36 14.92
N GLY A 233 -17.97 -5.93 16.19
CA GLY A 233 -18.36 -4.58 16.61
C GLY A 233 -17.46 -3.51 16.01
N THR A 234 -16.14 -3.70 16.11
CA THR A 234 -15.14 -2.80 15.50
C THR A 234 -15.33 -2.69 13.98
N LEU A 235 -15.56 -3.81 13.29
CA LEU A 235 -15.79 -3.79 11.84
C LEU A 235 -17.15 -3.18 11.47
N ASN A 236 -18.16 -3.27 12.33
CA ASN A 236 -19.44 -2.59 12.10
C ASN A 236 -19.27 -1.08 12.18
N ALA A 237 -18.55 -0.58 13.19
CA ALA A 237 -18.26 0.85 13.34
C ALA A 237 -17.47 1.38 12.14
N LEU A 238 -16.36 0.74 11.79
CA LEU A 238 -15.54 1.13 10.64
C LEU A 238 -16.33 1.06 9.32
N SER A 239 -17.13 0.01 9.11
CA SER A 239 -17.95 -0.11 7.90
C SER A 239 -19.05 0.94 7.81
N GLY A 240 -19.62 1.37 8.95
CA GLY A 240 -20.62 2.43 9.00
C GLY A 240 -20.03 3.76 8.55
N ASP A 241 -18.83 4.09 9.03
CA ASP A 241 -18.14 5.31 8.66
C ASP A 241 -17.74 5.29 7.18
N ILE A 242 -17.18 4.18 6.68
CA ILE A 242 -16.71 4.05 5.29
C ILE A 242 -17.84 4.02 4.25
N ALA A 243 -19.10 3.93 4.69
CA ALA A 243 -20.25 3.83 3.80
C ALA A 243 -20.33 5.02 2.83
N ASP A 244 -20.02 6.24 3.32
CA ASP A 244 -20.05 7.48 2.55
C ASP A 244 -18.80 7.73 1.68
N GLY A 245 -17.81 6.83 1.74
CA GLY A 245 -16.57 6.95 0.98
C GLY A 245 -15.41 7.61 1.73
N ALA A 246 -15.59 8.01 2.99
CA ALA A 246 -14.53 8.54 3.84
C ALA A 246 -14.49 7.80 5.20
N MET A 247 -13.38 7.91 5.92
CA MET A 247 -13.35 7.53 7.34
C MET A 247 -13.58 8.80 8.16
N SER A 248 -14.41 8.72 9.20
CA SER A 248 -14.56 9.85 10.13
C SER A 248 -13.23 10.20 10.81
N VAL A 249 -13.08 11.45 11.25
CA VAL A 249 -11.88 11.88 11.99
C VAL A 249 -11.75 11.08 13.29
N GLU A 250 -12.88 10.76 13.91
CA GLU A 250 -12.98 9.98 15.13
C GLU A 250 -12.48 8.55 14.94
N SER A 251 -12.96 7.84 13.92
CA SER A 251 -12.51 6.47 13.62
C SER A 251 -11.05 6.42 13.18
N ALA A 252 -10.61 7.40 12.39
CA ALA A 252 -9.21 7.48 12.00
C ALA A 252 -8.29 7.77 13.20
N GLY A 253 -8.71 8.65 14.11
CA GLY A 253 -8.02 8.91 15.38
C GLY A 253 -7.99 7.68 16.30
N ALA A 254 -9.07 6.91 16.36
CA ALA A 254 -9.13 5.64 17.09
C ALA A 254 -8.17 4.60 16.49
N PHE A 255 -8.11 4.49 15.17
CA PHE A 255 -7.17 3.62 14.47
C PHE A 255 -5.70 4.03 14.74
N GLN A 256 -5.37 5.32 14.61
CA GLN A 256 -4.01 5.82 14.88
C GLN A 256 -3.58 5.61 16.34
N SER A 257 -4.51 5.79 17.28
CA SER A 257 -4.28 5.53 18.71
C SER A 257 -4.01 4.04 18.96
N ALA A 258 -4.81 3.16 18.35
CA ALA A 258 -4.63 1.72 18.45
C ALA A 258 -3.32 1.24 17.80
N LEU A 259 -2.96 1.80 16.64
CA LEU A 259 -1.67 1.54 16.00
C LEU A 259 -0.50 1.96 16.90
N THR A 260 -0.54 3.16 17.47
CA THR A 260 0.50 3.67 18.38
C THR A 260 0.62 2.77 19.63
N ALA A 261 -0.50 2.35 20.20
CA ALA A 261 -0.51 1.43 21.33
C ALA A 261 0.12 0.06 20.98
N PHE A 262 -0.20 -0.49 19.79
CA PHE A 262 0.40 -1.74 19.34
C PHE A 262 1.91 -1.59 19.08
N LEU A 263 2.34 -0.50 18.44
CA LEU A 263 3.75 -0.23 18.13
C LEU A 263 4.63 -0.21 19.38
N GLY A 264 4.10 0.28 20.51
CA GLY A 264 4.77 0.27 21.82
C GLY A 264 4.65 -1.02 22.62
N SER A 265 3.95 -2.04 22.11
CA SER A 265 3.74 -3.32 22.81
C SER A 265 4.89 -4.31 22.59
N ASP A 266 5.05 -5.26 23.52
CA ASP A 266 5.97 -6.40 23.40
C ASP A 266 5.53 -7.41 22.33
N LYS A 267 4.30 -7.30 21.82
CA LYS A 267 3.74 -8.15 20.75
C LYS A 267 4.12 -7.66 19.36
N ASN A 268 4.66 -6.45 19.25
CA ASN A 268 5.09 -5.91 17.98
C ASN A 268 6.43 -6.51 17.55
N ALA A 269 6.37 -7.58 16.75
CA ALA A 269 7.54 -8.19 16.14
C ALA A 269 7.99 -7.50 14.85
N THR A 270 7.37 -6.37 14.45
CA THR A 270 7.61 -5.78 13.12
C THR A 270 8.93 -5.03 12.97
N GLY A 271 9.59 -4.74 14.09
CA GLY A 271 10.76 -3.86 14.14
C GLY A 271 10.46 -2.37 13.92
N ILE A 272 9.21 -2.02 13.58
CA ILE A 272 8.76 -0.64 13.46
C ILE A 272 8.24 -0.20 14.83
N THR A 273 8.82 0.84 15.43
CA THR A 273 8.45 1.30 16.78
C THR A 273 7.78 2.68 16.79
N SER A 274 7.63 3.30 15.63
CA SER A 274 7.05 4.64 15.48
C SER A 274 6.13 4.68 14.27
N ILE A 275 5.01 5.39 14.40
CA ILE A 275 4.06 5.60 13.31
C ILE A 275 4.66 6.38 12.14
N ASN A 276 5.70 7.19 12.40
CA ASN A 276 6.41 7.94 11.36
C ASN A 276 7.35 7.04 10.52
N ASN A 277 7.52 5.78 10.91
CA ASN A 277 8.29 4.77 10.20
C ASN A 277 7.41 3.75 9.46
N THR A 278 6.18 4.14 9.11
CA THR A 278 5.21 3.35 8.33
C THR A 278 4.39 4.27 7.42
N ASN A 279 3.79 3.70 6.39
CA ASN A 279 2.85 4.42 5.51
C ASN A 279 1.45 4.62 6.15
N LEU A 280 1.24 4.16 7.38
CA LEU A 280 -0.05 4.21 8.08
C LEU A 280 -0.31 5.52 8.85
N ALA A 281 0.64 6.46 8.88
CA ALA A 281 0.52 7.70 9.66
C ALA A 281 -0.75 8.52 9.31
N ASN A 282 -1.17 8.46 8.05
CA ASN A 282 -2.37 9.15 7.54
C ASN A 282 -3.48 8.17 7.11
N ALA A 283 -3.55 6.99 7.74
CA ALA A 283 -4.69 6.09 7.56
C ALA A 283 -6.00 6.79 7.96
N GLY A 284 -7.07 6.53 7.19
CA GLY A 284 -8.34 7.24 7.22
C GLY A 284 -8.35 8.57 6.44
N GLY A 285 -7.19 9.02 5.96
CA GLY A 285 -7.01 10.26 5.22
C GLY A 285 -7.15 10.11 3.70
N THR A 286 -7.03 11.22 2.98
CA THR A 286 -7.13 11.28 1.51
C THR A 286 -5.75 11.27 0.85
N THR A 287 -5.69 11.17 -0.49
CA THR A 287 -4.46 11.39 -1.26
C THR A 287 -4.65 12.56 -2.20
N LYS A 288 -3.69 13.48 -2.19
CA LYS A 288 -3.63 14.62 -3.11
C LYS A 288 -2.44 14.47 -4.05
N THR A 289 -2.59 14.90 -5.29
CA THR A 289 -1.48 14.98 -6.24
C THR A 289 -0.99 16.42 -6.33
N ILE A 290 0.29 16.61 -6.08
CA ILE A 290 0.98 17.90 -6.22
C ILE A 290 1.75 17.86 -7.53
N LYS A 291 1.50 18.87 -8.36
CA LYS A 291 2.24 19.13 -9.57
C LYS A 291 3.34 20.13 -9.29
N ILE A 292 4.56 19.85 -9.72
CA ILE A 292 5.65 20.84 -9.73
C ILE A 292 5.98 21.18 -11.18
N ALA A 293 6.02 22.48 -11.46
CA ALA A 293 6.24 23.02 -12.79
C ALA A 293 7.27 24.15 -12.78
N THR A 294 7.87 24.37 -13.95
CA THR A 294 8.73 25.51 -14.24
C THR A 294 7.98 26.50 -15.13
N SER A 295 8.17 27.81 -14.91
CA SER A 295 7.61 28.88 -15.74
C SER A 295 8.56 29.27 -16.87
N ALA A 296 8.02 29.74 -17.99
CA ALA A 296 8.79 30.06 -19.21
C ALA A 296 9.57 31.40 -19.12
N LYS A 297 9.97 31.83 -17.92
CA LYS A 297 10.45 33.19 -17.65
C LYS A 297 11.78 33.54 -18.35
N GLU A 298 12.53 32.55 -18.83
CA GLU A 298 13.83 32.71 -19.54
C GLU A 298 13.72 32.63 -21.08
N GLY A 299 12.53 32.84 -21.65
CA GLY A 299 12.30 32.82 -23.10
C GLY A 299 11.92 31.42 -23.62
N ALA A 300 11.18 31.38 -24.72
CA ALA A 300 10.48 30.17 -25.21
C ALA A 300 11.37 28.95 -25.56
N ASN A 301 12.69 29.09 -25.52
CA ASN A 301 13.67 28.05 -25.88
C ASN A 301 14.68 27.74 -24.76
N ALA A 302 14.53 28.30 -23.55
CA ALA A 302 15.41 27.96 -22.44
C ALA A 302 15.18 26.50 -22.01
N LEU A 303 16.24 25.71 -22.04
CA LEU A 303 16.23 24.30 -21.64
C LEU A 303 16.86 24.15 -20.27
N ILE A 304 16.16 23.47 -19.37
CA ILE A 304 16.65 23.15 -18.02
C ILE A 304 17.33 21.78 -18.09
N ARG A 305 18.64 21.73 -17.81
CA ARG A 305 19.42 20.47 -17.88
C ARG A 305 19.50 19.72 -16.57
N GLY A 306 19.33 20.41 -15.45
CA GLY A 306 19.25 19.79 -14.13
C GLY A 306 18.38 20.61 -13.22
N ILE A 307 17.65 19.94 -12.33
CA ILE A 307 16.86 20.56 -11.28
C ILE A 307 16.98 19.75 -9.99
N THR A 308 17.34 20.41 -8.89
CA THR A 308 17.15 19.85 -7.55
C THR A 308 16.19 20.74 -6.77
N VAL A 309 15.16 20.16 -6.16
CA VAL A 309 14.12 20.86 -5.41
C VAL A 309 13.83 20.13 -4.10
N THR A 310 13.61 20.87 -3.02
CA THR A 310 13.06 20.30 -1.78
C THR A 310 11.69 20.88 -1.50
N LEU A 311 10.67 20.03 -1.42
CA LEU A 311 9.31 20.39 -1.03
C LEU A 311 9.13 20.13 0.46
N VAL A 312 8.77 21.15 1.26
CA VAL A 312 8.26 20.96 2.61
C VAL A 312 6.77 20.66 2.54
N LEU A 313 6.37 19.59 3.20
CA LEU A 313 4.98 19.20 3.34
C LEU A 313 4.37 19.94 4.53
N PRO A 314 3.12 20.42 4.44
CA PRO A 314 2.44 20.99 5.58
C PRO A 314 2.13 19.94 6.66
N PRO A 315 1.76 20.37 7.88
CA PRO A 315 1.38 19.45 8.95
C PRO A 315 0.26 18.52 8.49
N GLY A 316 0.35 17.25 8.87
CA GLY A 316 -0.62 16.23 8.46
C GLY A 316 -0.44 15.72 7.03
N VAL A 317 0.59 16.13 6.29
CA VAL A 317 0.87 15.59 4.94
C VAL A 317 2.14 14.75 4.95
N THR A 318 2.05 13.54 4.40
CA THR A 318 3.15 12.56 4.33
C THR A 318 3.29 11.97 2.93
N LEU A 319 4.42 11.31 2.64
CA LEU A 319 4.59 10.47 1.45
C LEU A 319 4.70 9.00 1.85
N ARG A 320 4.25 8.12 0.94
CA ARG A 320 4.55 6.70 1.08
C ARG A 320 6.00 6.42 0.71
N ALA A 321 6.71 5.70 1.57
CA ALA A 321 8.13 5.41 1.39
C ALA A 321 8.52 4.01 1.90
N ASN A 322 9.71 3.57 1.54
CA ASN A 322 10.33 2.37 2.06
C ASN A 322 11.08 2.67 3.37
N PHE A 323 10.54 2.21 4.49
CA PHE A 323 11.13 2.41 5.83
C PHE A 323 11.99 1.24 6.30
N VAL A 324 12.14 0.19 5.50
CA VAL A 324 12.98 -0.98 5.84
C VAL A 324 14.46 -0.60 5.97
N THR A 325 14.91 0.43 5.25
CA THR A 325 16.29 0.91 5.39
C THR A 325 16.46 1.79 6.62
N SER A 326 17.54 1.61 7.37
CA SER A 326 17.93 2.46 8.52
C SER A 326 18.43 3.85 8.12
N LYS A 327 18.36 4.20 6.82
CA LYS A 327 18.77 5.50 6.30
C LYS A 327 17.88 6.60 6.92
N GLU A 328 18.47 7.74 7.23
CA GLU A 328 17.75 8.93 7.70
C GLU A 328 16.73 9.40 6.65
N LYS A 329 17.14 9.41 5.38
CA LYS A 329 16.27 9.67 4.23
C LYS A 329 15.73 8.35 3.66
N LYS A 330 14.42 8.32 3.43
CA LYS A 330 13.68 7.18 2.89
C LYS A 330 13.49 7.33 1.38
N GLU A 331 13.38 6.23 0.68
CA GLU A 331 13.06 6.22 -0.74
C GLU A 331 11.53 6.19 -0.89
N PRO A 332 10.89 7.16 -1.57
CA PRO A 332 9.47 7.09 -1.88
C PRO A 332 9.11 5.78 -2.60
N LEU A 333 7.92 5.24 -2.34
CA LEU A 333 7.47 4.05 -3.08
C LEU A 333 7.26 4.36 -4.57
N SER A 334 7.27 3.32 -5.39
CA SER A 334 6.93 3.47 -6.82
C SER A 334 5.58 4.17 -6.98
N ALA A 335 5.47 5.01 -8.02
CA ALA A 335 4.30 5.84 -8.32
C ALA A 335 3.96 6.96 -7.32
N VAL A 336 4.70 7.11 -6.21
CA VAL A 336 4.53 8.25 -5.27
C VAL A 336 5.12 9.52 -5.86
N VAL A 337 6.30 9.42 -6.47
CA VAL A 337 6.96 10.52 -7.18
C VAL A 337 7.16 10.08 -8.62
N THR A 338 6.50 10.73 -9.58
CA THR A 338 6.51 10.35 -10.99
C THR A 338 6.86 11.50 -11.90
N LEU A 339 7.49 11.16 -13.03
CA LEU A 339 7.75 12.11 -14.10
C LEU A 339 6.61 12.05 -15.12
N PRO A 340 6.26 13.19 -15.76
CA PRO A 340 5.35 13.21 -16.89
C PRO A 340 5.86 12.32 -18.02
N SER A 341 4.93 11.70 -18.76
CA SER A 341 5.26 10.86 -19.92
C SER A 341 5.95 11.60 -21.07
N THR A 342 5.92 12.95 -21.05
CA THR A 342 6.61 13.83 -22.00
C THR A 342 8.11 13.97 -21.72
N MET A 343 8.60 13.51 -20.57
CA MET A 343 10.02 13.56 -20.23
C MET A 343 10.80 12.52 -21.05
N SER A 344 11.95 12.93 -21.60
CA SER A 344 12.81 12.04 -22.39
C SER A 344 13.32 10.87 -21.55
N ALA A 345 13.42 9.68 -22.17
CA ALA A 345 13.92 8.46 -21.55
C ALA A 345 15.34 8.56 -20.96
N ASN A 346 16.12 9.57 -21.37
CA ASN A 346 17.48 9.82 -20.86
C ASN A 346 17.52 10.68 -19.57
N THR A 347 16.37 10.91 -18.94
CA THR A 347 16.28 11.68 -17.70
C THR A 347 16.77 10.82 -16.53
N GLN A 348 17.82 11.28 -15.84
CA GLN A 348 18.21 10.76 -14.54
C GLN A 348 17.33 11.38 -13.46
N PHE A 349 16.83 10.55 -12.55
CA PHE A 349 15.88 10.94 -11.52
C PHE A 349 16.20 10.24 -10.21
N GLN A 350 16.21 11.02 -9.14
CA GLN A 350 16.33 10.53 -7.78
C GLN A 350 15.36 11.30 -6.87
N SER A 351 14.77 10.62 -5.91
CA SER A 351 13.96 11.25 -4.86
C SER A 351 14.31 10.69 -3.48
N ALA A 352 14.14 11.53 -2.47
CA ALA A 352 14.40 11.19 -1.08
C ALA A 352 13.38 11.88 -0.19
N TYR A 353 12.76 11.12 0.71
CA TYR A 353 11.76 11.58 1.68
C TYR A 353 12.34 11.59 3.09
N SER A 354 12.20 12.71 3.79
CA SER A 354 12.49 12.82 5.21
C SER A 354 11.15 12.89 5.96
N PRO A 355 10.75 11.82 6.68
CA PRO A 355 9.48 11.81 7.38
C PRO A 355 9.45 12.86 8.51
N PRO A 356 8.24 13.32 8.93
CA PRO A 356 8.11 14.22 10.07
C PRO A 356 8.74 13.65 11.34
N ALA A 357 9.44 14.49 12.11
CA ALA A 357 10.07 14.11 13.38
C ALA A 357 9.95 15.25 14.40
N SER A 358 9.40 14.96 15.59
CA SER A 358 9.42 15.86 16.76
C SER A 358 9.11 17.34 16.47
N GLY A 359 8.01 17.62 15.76
CA GLY A 359 7.59 18.99 15.40
C GLY A 359 8.17 19.52 14.08
N ALA A 360 9.15 18.83 13.48
CA ALA A 360 9.60 19.10 12.12
C ALA A 360 8.60 18.57 11.08
N ARG A 361 8.45 19.33 9.99
CA ARG A 361 7.64 18.96 8.83
C ARG A 361 8.34 17.90 7.97
N GLY A 362 7.56 17.08 7.28
CA GLY A 362 8.09 16.16 6.27
C GLY A 362 8.67 16.92 5.08
N MET A 363 9.71 16.36 4.44
CA MET A 363 10.37 16.98 3.29
C MET A 363 10.62 15.97 2.18
N VAL A 364 10.47 16.40 0.93
CA VAL A 364 10.78 15.59 -0.26
C VAL A 364 11.84 16.31 -1.08
N THR A 365 13.03 15.73 -1.20
CA THR A 365 14.06 16.20 -2.11
C THR A 365 13.97 15.42 -3.42
N ILE A 366 13.89 16.12 -4.54
CA ILE A 366 13.94 15.56 -5.89
C ILE A 366 15.16 16.13 -6.61
N SER A 367 15.93 15.27 -7.26
CA SER A 367 16.99 15.64 -8.18
C SER A 367 16.73 15.02 -9.55
N LEU A 368 16.84 15.83 -10.58
CA LEU A 368 16.57 15.50 -11.97
C LEU A 368 17.70 16.04 -12.83
N GLY A 369 18.12 15.26 -13.83
CA GLY A 369 19.14 15.64 -14.79
C GLY A 369 18.81 15.10 -16.18
N ASN A 370 18.99 15.91 -17.22
CA ASN A 370 18.80 15.50 -18.61
C ASN A 370 19.87 16.17 -19.49
N ALA A 371 20.63 15.35 -20.22
CA ALA A 371 21.72 15.83 -21.08
C ALA A 371 21.24 16.79 -22.19
N TYR A 372 20.00 16.62 -22.67
CA TYR A 372 19.39 17.45 -23.70
C TYR A 372 18.54 18.59 -23.12
N GLY A 373 18.27 18.54 -21.81
CA GLY A 373 17.38 19.45 -21.12
C GLY A 373 15.90 19.18 -21.37
N PHE A 374 15.04 19.82 -20.58
CA PHE A 374 13.59 19.81 -20.75
C PHE A 374 13.07 21.26 -20.80
N ALA A 375 11.96 21.44 -21.53
CA ALA A 375 11.31 22.74 -21.69
C ALA A 375 10.59 23.15 -20.39
N ALA A 376 10.22 24.44 -20.31
CA ALA A 376 9.37 24.93 -19.24
C ALA A 376 8.02 24.19 -19.23
N GLY A 377 7.47 23.97 -18.04
CA GLY A 377 6.21 23.27 -17.83
C GLY A 377 6.28 22.26 -16.69
N GLU A 378 5.32 21.34 -16.69
CA GLU A 378 5.26 20.24 -15.73
C GLU A 378 6.46 19.31 -15.90
N PHE A 379 7.12 18.97 -14.79
CA PHE A 379 8.21 18.00 -14.80
C PHE A 379 8.09 16.96 -13.68
N LEU A 380 7.11 17.08 -12.78
CA LEU A 380 6.98 16.21 -11.62
C LEU A 380 5.54 16.18 -11.06
N MET A 381 5.10 14.98 -10.71
CA MET A 381 3.91 14.75 -9.88
C MET A 381 4.30 14.02 -8.58
N ILE A 382 3.71 14.45 -7.46
CA ILE A 382 3.93 13.88 -6.13
C ILE A 382 2.58 13.53 -5.51
N LYS A 383 2.33 12.25 -5.25
CA LYS A 383 1.18 11.79 -4.48
C LYS A 383 1.50 11.89 -3.00
N CYS A 384 0.72 12.67 -2.27
CA CYS A 384 0.85 12.85 -0.84
C CYS A 384 -0.39 12.30 -0.13
N ASP A 385 -0.19 11.65 1.00
CA ASP A 385 -1.27 11.27 1.89
C ASP A 385 -1.55 12.43 2.84
N VAL A 386 -2.82 12.78 2.99
CA VAL A 386 -3.29 13.89 3.82
C VAL A 386 -4.07 13.31 4.99
N ALA A 387 -3.74 13.73 6.21
CA ALA A 387 -4.39 13.26 7.42
C ALA A 387 -5.92 13.52 7.40
N PRO A 388 -6.73 12.68 8.05
CA PRO A 388 -8.15 12.93 8.23
C PRO A 388 -8.42 14.32 8.79
N GLY A 389 -9.37 15.05 8.18
CA GLY A 389 -9.74 16.42 8.58
C GLY A 389 -8.77 17.53 8.13
N ALA A 390 -7.60 17.21 7.60
CA ALA A 390 -6.69 18.20 7.04
C ALA A 390 -7.11 18.59 5.61
N VAL A 391 -7.05 19.88 5.30
CA VAL A 391 -7.40 20.45 3.98
C VAL A 391 -6.25 21.33 3.50
N PRO A 392 -5.11 20.75 3.08
CA PRO A 392 -3.97 21.54 2.65
C PRO A 392 -4.32 22.30 1.36
N VAL A 393 -3.92 23.57 1.30
CA VAL A 393 -4.00 24.40 0.11
C VAL A 393 -2.62 24.61 -0.49
N THR A 394 -2.54 25.04 -1.76
CA THR A 394 -1.28 25.20 -2.48
C THR A 394 -0.26 26.07 -1.72
N SER A 395 -0.70 27.12 -1.03
CA SER A 395 0.17 28.01 -0.24
C SER A 395 0.76 27.36 1.02
N ASP A 396 0.23 26.22 1.46
CA ASP A 396 0.77 25.50 2.64
C ASP A 396 2.04 24.72 2.29
N PHE A 397 2.20 24.39 0.99
CA PHE A 397 3.38 23.78 0.45
C PHE A 397 4.44 24.84 0.20
N THR A 398 5.64 24.59 0.71
CA THR A 398 6.76 25.51 0.48
C THR A 398 7.87 24.76 -0.22
N ILE A 399 8.35 25.31 -1.33
CA ILE A 399 9.59 24.85 -1.93
C ILE A 399 10.71 25.43 -1.06
N TYR A 400 11.25 24.58 -0.21
CA TYR A 400 12.12 24.99 0.87
C TYR A 400 13.43 25.52 0.38
N ARG A 401 14.01 26.42 1.17
CA ARG A 401 15.37 26.92 1.02
C ARG A 401 16.27 26.59 2.24
N ASN A 402 16.23 25.32 2.67
CA ASN A 402 17.09 24.55 3.61
C ASN A 402 17.12 25.01 5.12
N PRO A 403 17.18 24.10 6.16
CA PRO A 403 16.83 24.46 7.55
C PRO A 403 17.96 24.85 8.54
N ASP A 404 19.08 24.11 8.70
CA ASP A 404 20.14 24.46 9.69
C ASP A 404 21.63 24.60 9.23
N ASN A 405 22.15 23.92 8.19
CA ASN A 405 23.07 24.52 7.20
C ASN A 405 22.79 24.02 5.75
N PRO A 406 21.61 24.37 5.22
CA PRO A 406 21.34 25.50 4.36
C PRO A 406 22.29 26.21 3.47
N GLU A 407 23.55 26.40 3.81
CA GLU A 407 24.16 27.72 3.62
C GLU A 407 24.68 28.01 2.20
N ASP A 408 24.20 27.27 1.21
CA ASP A 408 24.78 27.11 -0.12
C ASP A 408 23.67 27.35 -1.17
N PRO A 409 23.74 28.34 -2.10
CA PRO A 409 22.75 29.42 -2.41
C PRO A 409 21.23 29.13 -2.57
N LYS A 410 20.77 27.99 -2.05
CA LYS A 410 19.57 27.66 -1.24
C LYS A 410 18.23 27.76 -1.95
N ASN A 411 17.48 26.70 -2.20
CA ASN A 411 17.66 25.24 -2.15
C ASN A 411 16.78 24.66 -3.28
N PHE A 412 16.96 25.33 -4.42
CA PHE A 412 16.53 25.06 -5.77
C PHE A 412 17.77 25.34 -6.62
N GLN A 413 18.26 24.35 -7.36
CA GLN A 413 19.30 24.55 -8.36
C GLN A 413 18.75 24.06 -9.68
N ALA A 414 18.29 24.98 -10.53
CA ALA A 414 18.12 24.69 -11.93
C ALA A 414 19.30 25.27 -12.70
N VAL A 415 19.89 24.47 -13.59
CA VAL A 415 21.02 24.88 -14.43
C VAL A 415 20.69 24.74 -15.91
N ASP A 416 21.15 25.69 -16.71
CA ASP A 416 21.03 25.66 -18.16
C ASP A 416 22.08 24.75 -18.80
N GLY A 417 22.16 24.77 -20.14
CA GLY A 417 23.15 24.01 -20.90
C GLY A 417 24.62 24.38 -20.65
N ASN A 418 24.86 25.55 -20.07
CA ASN A 418 26.17 26.12 -19.77
C ASN A 418 26.50 26.09 -18.27
N GLY A 419 25.59 25.59 -17.43
CA GLY A 419 25.74 25.57 -15.97
C GLY A 419 25.32 26.87 -15.27
N ALA A 420 24.70 27.82 -15.97
CA ALA A 420 24.17 29.03 -15.37
C ALA A 420 22.90 28.73 -14.55
N LEU A 421 22.77 29.35 -13.38
CA LEU A 421 21.65 29.15 -12.47
C LEU A 421 20.41 29.93 -12.93
N PHE A 422 19.25 29.27 -12.92
CA PHE A 422 17.96 29.93 -13.14
C PHE A 422 17.49 30.70 -11.89
N PRO A 423 16.72 31.79 -12.06
CA PRO A 423 16.11 32.49 -10.93
C PRO A 423 15.09 31.58 -10.22
N PRO A 424 14.95 31.68 -8.91
CA PRO A 424 14.20 30.70 -8.14
C PRO A 424 12.68 30.91 -8.17
N GLU A 425 12.22 32.00 -8.78
CA GLU A 425 10.80 32.29 -9.11
C GLU A 425 10.28 31.43 -10.28
N VAL A 426 11.15 30.64 -10.91
CA VAL A 426 10.79 29.79 -12.04
C VAL A 426 9.91 28.63 -11.59
N LEU A 427 9.93 28.22 -10.31
CA LEU A 427 9.11 27.10 -9.85
C LEU A 427 7.75 27.50 -9.29
N SER A 428 6.76 26.69 -9.62
CA SER A 428 5.48 26.63 -8.93
C SER A 428 5.18 25.21 -8.47
N ALA A 429 4.51 25.11 -7.34
CA ALA A 429 3.82 23.90 -6.90
C ALA A 429 2.32 24.19 -6.96
N GLU A 430 1.52 23.22 -7.40
CA GLU A 430 0.07 23.32 -7.52
C GLU A 430 -0.56 22.02 -7.03
N ILE A 431 -1.58 22.10 -6.18
CA ILE A 431 -2.40 20.93 -5.84
C ILE A 431 -3.39 20.72 -6.98
N MET A 432 -3.35 19.54 -7.59
CA MET A 432 -4.31 19.17 -8.63
C MET A 432 -5.70 18.97 -8.01
N PRO A 433 -6.79 19.42 -8.68
CA PRO A 433 -8.13 18.99 -8.31
C PRO A 433 -8.23 17.46 -8.38
N GLU A 434 -8.98 16.88 -7.45
CA GLU A 434 -9.24 15.43 -7.39
C GLU A 434 -10.06 14.91 -8.56
#